data_AF-A0A509LIH9-F1
#
_entry.id   AF-A0A509LIH9-F1
#
_cell.length_a   1.000
_cell.length_b   1.000
_cell.length_c   1.000
_cell.angle_alpha   90.00
_cell.angle_beta   90.00
_cell.angle_gamma   90.00
#
_symmetry.space_group_name_H-M   'P 1'
#
loop_
_entity.id
_entity.type
_entity.pdbx_description
1 polymer ?
#
loop_
_entity_poly.entity_id
_entity_poly.type
_entity_poly.pdbx_seq_one_letter_code
_entity_poly.pdbx_strand_id
1 'polypeptide(L)'
;MTENEIAKIVVDSAIHLHKNIGPGLLESVYEVLLAHDLESKGLKVMRQVSIPIEYNGIKFNEGFRADIIIEKKVILELKSVETITKVHKKQVLTYLKLTNLKLGFLLNFGEALMKDGITRLINGYICP
;
A
#
# COMPACT_ATOMS: atom_id res chain seq x y z
N MET A 1 -3.93 -7.85 -15.75
CA MET A 1 -2.89 -6.87 -15.41
C MET A 1 -1.79 -7.51 -14.58
N THR A 2 -0.53 -7.18 -14.86
CA THR A 2 0.65 -7.58 -14.09
C THR A 2 0.87 -6.65 -12.89
N GLU A 3 1.69 -7.07 -11.94
CA GLU A 3 2.10 -6.27 -10.80
C GLU A 3 2.78 -4.96 -11.24
N ASN A 4 3.54 -4.98 -12.33
CA ASN A 4 4.23 -3.80 -12.88
C ASN A 4 3.26 -2.80 -13.53
N GLU A 5 2.23 -3.28 -14.21
CA GLU A 5 1.18 -2.42 -14.76
C GLU A 5 0.39 -1.74 -13.64
N ILE A 6 0.02 -2.50 -12.59
CA ILE A 6 -0.66 -1.96 -11.41
C ILE A 6 0.24 -0.95 -10.69
N ALA A 7 1.53 -1.27 -10.52
CA ALA A 7 2.52 -0.40 -9.89
C ALA A 7 2.58 0.98 -10.54
N LYS A 8 2.58 1.02 -11.89
CA LYS A 8 2.61 2.28 -12.63
C LYS A 8 1.39 3.13 -12.32
N ILE A 9 0.19 2.52 -12.37
CA ILE A 9 -1.05 3.21 -12.04
C ILE A 9 -1.03 3.73 -10.60
N VAL A 10 -0.58 2.93 -9.63
CA VAL A 10 -0.48 3.33 -8.22
C VAL A 10 0.43 4.55 -8.05
N VAL A 11 1.62 4.53 -8.66
CA VAL A 11 2.59 5.63 -8.57
C VAL A 11 2.01 6.91 -9.18
N ASP A 12 1.42 6.82 -10.38
CA ASP A 12 0.83 7.96 -11.06
C ASP A 12 -0.34 8.55 -10.25
N SER A 13 -1.18 7.68 -9.66
CA SER A 13 -2.33 8.04 -8.81
C SER A 13 -1.88 8.75 -7.52
N ALA A 14 -0.90 8.19 -6.82
CA ALA A 14 -0.38 8.78 -5.59
C ALA A 14 0.27 10.15 -5.85
N ILE A 15 1.05 10.29 -6.93
CA ILE A 15 1.67 11.57 -7.31
C ILE A 15 0.59 12.60 -7.67
N HIS A 16 -0.42 12.21 -8.44
CA HIS A 16 -1.51 13.11 -8.82
C HIS A 16 -2.30 13.60 -7.59
N LEU A 17 -2.65 12.67 -6.70
CA LEU A 17 -3.38 12.97 -5.47
C LEU A 17 -2.62 13.95 -4.58
N HIS A 18 -1.34 13.67 -4.30
CA HIS A 18 -0.49 14.53 -3.48
C HIS A 18 -0.30 15.92 -4.09
N LYS A 19 -0.14 16.02 -5.42
CA LYS A 19 -0.05 17.32 -6.11
C LYS A 19 -1.31 18.17 -5.97
N ASN A 20 -2.48 17.55 -6.00
CA ASN A 20 -3.75 18.28 -5.98
C ASN A 20 -4.14 18.75 -4.59
N ILE A 21 -3.88 17.94 -3.56
CA ILE A 21 -4.39 18.18 -2.20
C ILE A 21 -3.28 18.64 -1.25
N GLY A 22 -2.03 18.33 -1.57
CA GLY A 22 -0.88 18.63 -0.73
C GLY A 22 -0.74 17.67 0.47
N PRO A 23 0.36 17.77 1.23
CA PRO A 23 0.58 17.03 2.45
C PRO A 23 -0.25 17.58 3.63
N GLY A 24 -0.29 16.84 4.75
CA GLY A 24 -0.84 17.33 6.03
C GLY A 24 -2.21 16.77 6.45
N LEU A 25 -2.86 15.98 5.59
CA LEU A 25 -4.08 15.25 5.96
C LEU A 25 -3.77 13.94 6.70
N LEU A 26 -4.80 13.38 7.34
CA LEU A 26 -4.74 12.06 7.97
C LEU A 26 -4.61 10.95 6.91
N GLU A 27 -3.94 9.85 7.29
CA GLU A 27 -3.76 8.65 6.44
C GLU A 27 -5.08 8.14 5.88
N SER A 28 -6.13 8.11 6.70
CA SER A 28 -7.47 7.66 6.32
C SER A 28 -8.09 8.50 5.19
N VAL A 29 -7.75 9.79 5.09
CA VAL A 29 -8.26 10.65 4.02
C VAL A 29 -7.59 10.30 2.70
N TYR A 30 -6.26 10.17 2.69
CA TYR A 30 -5.53 9.73 1.49
C TYR A 30 -5.95 8.34 1.04
N GLU A 31 -6.21 7.42 1.97
CA GLU A 31 -6.67 6.08 1.66
C GLU A 31 -8.02 6.10 0.91
N VAL A 32 -9.00 6.84 1.41
CA VAL A 32 -10.32 6.98 0.76
C VAL A 32 -10.17 7.51 -0.66
N LEU A 33 -9.37 8.58 -0.82
CA LEU A 33 -9.22 9.27 -2.10
C LEU A 33 -8.42 8.44 -3.11
N LEU A 34 -7.33 7.82 -2.66
CA LEU A 34 -6.50 6.97 -3.51
C LEU A 34 -7.28 5.72 -3.95
N ALA A 35 -8.04 5.10 -3.05
CA ALA A 35 -8.89 3.98 -3.39
C ALA A 35 -9.91 4.36 -4.47
N HIS A 36 -10.60 5.50 -4.31
CA HIS A 36 -11.57 5.97 -5.28
C HIS A 36 -10.96 6.26 -6.65
N ASP A 37 -9.79 6.92 -6.70
CA ASP A 37 -9.08 7.20 -7.94
C ASP A 37 -8.65 5.90 -8.66
N LEU A 38 -8.16 4.91 -7.92
CA LEU A 38 -7.77 3.60 -8.46
C LEU A 38 -8.98 2.80 -8.97
N GLU A 39 -10.11 2.81 -8.25
CA GLU A 39 -11.36 2.19 -8.69
C GLU A 39 -11.90 2.84 -9.97
N SER A 40 -11.81 4.17 -10.08
CA SER A 40 -12.22 4.91 -11.30
C SER A 40 -11.41 4.52 -12.53
N LYS A 41 -10.19 4.02 -12.33
CA LYS A 41 -9.29 3.48 -13.38
C LYS A 41 -9.57 2.00 -13.70
N GLY A 42 -10.65 1.43 -13.14
CA GLY A 42 -11.11 0.07 -13.41
C GLY A 42 -10.44 -1.02 -12.57
N LEU A 43 -9.67 -0.65 -11.54
CA LEU A 43 -9.01 -1.63 -10.66
C LEU A 43 -9.96 -2.12 -9.57
N LYS A 44 -9.86 -3.41 -9.22
CA LYS A 44 -10.48 -3.96 -8.01
C LYS A 44 -9.66 -3.57 -6.80
N VAL A 45 -10.24 -2.74 -5.95
CA VAL A 45 -9.61 -2.22 -4.73
C VAL A 45 -10.35 -2.76 -3.51
N MET A 46 -9.60 -3.32 -2.56
CA MET A 46 -10.14 -3.73 -1.26
C MET A 46 -9.44 -2.89 -0.19
N ARG A 47 -10.21 -2.23 0.66
CA ARG A 47 -9.69 -1.37 1.72
C ARG A 47 -9.70 -2.07 3.06
N GLN A 48 -8.78 -1.69 3.94
CA GLN A 48 -8.76 -2.07 5.35
C GLN A 48 -8.87 -3.60 5.54
N VAL A 49 -8.08 -4.35 4.76
CA VAL A 49 -8.17 -5.81 4.65
C VAL A 49 -7.42 -6.48 5.79
N SER A 50 -8.13 -7.22 6.64
CA SER A 50 -7.51 -8.03 7.70
C SER A 50 -6.58 -9.10 7.10
N ILE A 51 -5.36 -9.19 7.63
CA ILE A 51 -4.38 -10.21 7.28
C ILE A 51 -4.28 -11.19 8.46
N PRO A 52 -4.82 -12.41 8.34
CA PRO A 52 -4.78 -13.37 9.42
C PRO A 52 -3.35 -13.80 9.74
N ILE A 53 -3.10 -14.02 11.02
CA ILE A 53 -1.89 -14.69 11.50
C ILE A 53 -2.27 -16.11 11.88
N GLU A 54 -1.41 -17.04 11.54
CA GLU A 54 -1.47 -18.41 12.04
C GLU A 54 -0.21 -18.71 12.84
N TYR A 55 -0.39 -19.12 14.09
CA TYR A 55 0.70 -19.50 14.97
C TYR A 55 0.29 -20.68 15.85
N ASN A 56 1.02 -21.79 15.75
CA ASN A 56 0.76 -23.02 16.50
C ASN A 56 -0.70 -23.50 16.42
N GLY A 57 -1.31 -23.45 15.23
CA GLY A 57 -2.70 -23.86 14.99
C GLY A 57 -3.76 -22.85 15.44
N ILE A 58 -3.38 -21.73 16.06
CA ILE A 58 -4.28 -20.62 16.36
C ILE A 58 -4.29 -19.68 15.15
N LYS A 59 -5.48 -19.47 14.58
CA LYS A 59 -5.71 -18.48 13.51
C LYS A 59 -6.57 -17.34 14.03
N PHE A 60 -6.08 -16.12 13.87
CA PHE A 60 -6.79 -14.92 14.33
C PHE A 60 -6.54 -13.75 13.38
N ASN A 61 -7.47 -12.81 13.33
CA ASN A 61 -7.48 -11.67 12.39
C ASN A 61 -6.98 -10.37 13.05
N GLU A 62 -6.78 -10.39 14.36
CA GLU A 62 -6.55 -9.23 15.24
C GLU A 62 -5.11 -8.68 15.21
N GLY A 63 -4.27 -9.10 14.26
CA GLY A 63 -2.86 -8.68 14.23
C GLY A 63 -2.54 -7.58 13.22
N PHE A 64 -3.09 -7.69 12.00
CA PHE A 64 -2.65 -6.87 10.88
C PHE A 64 -3.80 -6.52 9.95
N ARG A 65 -3.73 -5.32 9.38
CA ARG A 65 -4.72 -4.81 8.45
C ARG A 65 -3.99 -4.01 7.38
N ALA A 66 -4.09 -4.47 6.15
CA ALA A 66 -3.55 -3.72 5.02
C ALA A 66 -4.49 -2.57 4.67
N ASP A 67 -3.94 -1.39 4.41
CA ASP A 67 -4.78 -0.23 4.06
C ASP A 67 -5.51 -0.47 2.73
N ILE A 68 -4.78 -0.93 1.71
CA ILE A 68 -5.35 -1.24 0.40
C ILE A 68 -4.71 -2.52 -0.19
N ILE A 69 -5.53 -3.37 -0.79
CA ILE A 69 -5.10 -4.46 -1.67
C ILE A 69 -5.76 -4.31 -3.04
N ILE A 70 -4.94 -4.28 -4.10
CA ILE A 70 -5.37 -4.08 -5.48
C ILE A 70 -5.23 -5.38 -6.25
N GLU A 71 -6.29 -5.78 -6.96
CA GLU A 71 -6.35 -6.97 -7.83
C GLU A 71 -5.89 -8.28 -7.15
N LYS A 72 -5.91 -8.33 -5.81
CA LYS A 72 -5.29 -9.40 -5.01
C LYS A 72 -3.81 -9.65 -5.40
N LYS A 73 -3.09 -8.59 -5.78
CA LYS A 73 -1.70 -8.65 -6.27
C LYS A 73 -0.75 -7.65 -5.62
N VAL A 74 -1.24 -6.43 -5.34
CA VAL A 74 -0.43 -5.33 -4.80
C VAL A 74 -1.01 -4.85 -3.47
N ILE A 75 -0.16 -4.72 -2.46
CA ILE A 75 -0.52 -4.14 -1.15
C ILE A 75 -0.05 -2.69 -1.10
N LEU A 76 -0.88 -1.77 -0.61
CA LEU A 76 -0.47 -0.42 -0.25
C LEU A 76 -0.63 -0.23 1.25
N GLU A 77 0.42 0.32 1.88
CA GLU A 77 0.38 0.90 3.22
C GLU A 77 0.61 2.41 3.09
N LEU A 78 -0.25 3.19 3.71
CA LEU A 78 -0.20 4.64 3.66
C LEU A 78 0.37 5.18 4.97
N LYS A 79 1.14 6.25 4.85
CA LYS A 79 1.66 7.03 5.98
C LYS A 79 1.45 8.51 5.70
N SER A 80 1.29 9.29 6.76
CA SER A 80 1.30 10.76 6.69
C SER A 80 2.15 11.28 7.85
N VAL A 81 3.46 11.06 7.76
CA VAL A 81 4.42 11.33 8.82
C VAL A 81 5.65 12.04 8.27
N GLU A 82 6.36 12.77 9.12
CA GLU A 82 7.60 13.45 8.74
C GLU A 82 8.72 12.50 8.35
N THR A 83 8.77 11.29 8.94
CA THR A 83 9.85 10.34 8.65
C THR A 83 9.37 8.90 8.65
N ILE A 84 9.70 8.17 7.58
CA ILE A 84 9.53 6.73 7.52
C ILE A 84 10.65 6.01 8.29
N THR A 85 10.25 5.15 9.22
CA THR A 85 11.17 4.31 9.99
C THR A 85 11.30 2.91 9.40
N LYS A 86 12.30 2.14 9.88
CA LYS A 86 12.49 0.74 9.48
C LYS A 86 11.30 -0.15 9.81
N VAL A 87 10.52 0.16 10.85
CA VAL A 87 9.36 -0.66 11.24
C VAL A 87 8.25 -0.59 10.21
N HIS A 88 8.01 0.57 9.59
CA HIS A 88 7.01 0.71 8.53
C HIS A 88 7.33 -0.17 7.32
N LYS A 89 8.60 -0.23 6.89
CA LYS A 89 9.03 -1.10 5.80
C LYS A 89 8.89 -2.59 6.17
N LYS A 90 9.22 -2.95 7.42
CA LYS A 90 9.06 -4.32 7.92
C LYS A 90 7.60 -4.76 7.94
N GLN A 91 6.67 -3.88 8.28
CA GLN A 91 5.23 -4.17 8.29
C GLN A 91 4.75 -4.63 6.90
N VAL A 92 5.04 -3.86 5.85
CA VAL A 92 4.67 -4.23 4.47
C VAL A 92 5.30 -5.56 4.06
N LEU A 93 6.58 -5.77 4.37
CA LEU A 93 7.25 -7.05 4.08
C LEU A 93 6.60 -8.23 4.80
N THR A 94 6.15 -8.04 6.04
CA THR A 94 5.36 -9.05 6.77
C THR A 94 4.05 -9.33 6.05
N TYR A 95 3.36 -8.30 5.56
CA TYR A 95 2.09 -8.47 4.85
C TYR A 95 2.28 -9.27 3.56
N LEU A 96 3.31 -8.95 2.79
CA LEU A 96 3.67 -9.69 1.58
C LEU A 96 3.97 -11.17 1.87
N LYS A 97 4.67 -11.46 2.98
CA LYS A 97 4.96 -12.84 3.37
C LYS A 97 3.70 -13.60 3.78
N LEU A 98 2.88 -13.03 4.65
CA LEU A 98 1.67 -13.68 5.17
C LEU A 98 0.61 -13.91 4.08
N THR A 99 0.55 -13.03 3.09
CA THR A 99 -0.41 -13.12 1.97
C THR A 99 0.16 -13.84 0.74
N ASN A 100 1.45 -14.19 0.75
CA ASN A 100 2.22 -14.66 -0.40
C ASN A 100 2.19 -13.73 -1.63
N LEU A 101 1.79 -12.47 -1.47
CA LEU A 101 1.86 -11.45 -2.51
C LEU A 101 3.31 -11.00 -2.73
N LYS A 102 3.59 -10.54 -3.95
CA LYS A 102 4.96 -10.24 -4.39
C LYS A 102 5.31 -8.77 -4.32
N LEU A 103 4.33 -7.87 -4.47
CA LEU A 103 4.56 -6.44 -4.56
C LEU A 103 3.79 -5.66 -3.49
N GLY A 104 4.49 -4.77 -2.80
CA GLY A 104 3.90 -3.80 -1.89
C GLY A 104 4.49 -2.41 -2.05
N PHE A 105 3.72 -1.40 -1.65
CA PHE A 105 4.15 -0.02 -1.54
C PHE A 105 3.93 0.51 -0.14
N LEU A 106 4.89 1.30 0.32
CA LEU A 106 4.72 2.21 1.44
C LEU A 106 4.69 3.63 0.85
N LEU A 107 3.56 4.31 1.03
CA LEU A 107 3.29 5.62 0.45
C LEU A 107 3.23 6.66 1.58
N ASN A 108 4.28 7.46 1.74
CA ASN A 108 4.31 8.56 2.69
C ASN A 108 3.81 9.86 2.05
N PHE A 109 2.58 10.25 2.36
CA PHE A 109 1.98 11.51 1.96
C PHE A 109 2.42 12.70 2.83
N GLY A 110 3.21 12.46 3.89
CA GLY A 110 3.79 13.50 4.73
C GLY A 110 5.01 14.20 4.12
N GLU A 111 5.59 13.66 3.05
CA GLU A 111 6.74 14.25 2.36
C GLU A 111 6.36 15.54 1.60
N ALA A 112 7.37 16.39 1.39
CA ALA A 112 7.22 17.59 0.56
C ALA A 112 6.87 17.25 -0.90
N LEU A 113 7.38 16.12 -1.42
CA LEU A 113 7.07 15.61 -2.76
C LEU A 113 6.75 14.11 -2.67
N MET A 114 5.66 13.68 -3.30
CA MET A 114 5.24 12.27 -3.25
C MET A 114 6.31 11.30 -3.78
N LYS A 115 7.11 11.70 -4.78
CA LYS A 115 8.17 10.83 -5.34
C LYS A 115 9.18 10.38 -4.29
N ASP A 116 9.41 11.21 -3.27
CA ASP A 116 10.36 10.93 -2.18
C ASP A 116 9.68 10.08 -1.08
N GLY A 117 8.34 10.08 -1.05
CA GLY A 117 7.52 9.29 -0.15
C GLY A 117 7.16 7.88 -0.65
N ILE A 118 7.58 7.50 -1.86
CA ILE A 118 7.26 6.18 -2.43
C ILE A 118 8.39 5.20 -2.13
N THR A 119 8.09 4.16 -1.35
CA THR A 119 8.97 3.00 -1.20
C THR A 119 8.31 1.76 -1.80
N ARG A 120 8.96 1.18 -2.81
CA ARG A 120 8.57 -0.10 -3.41
C ARG A 120 9.24 -1.27 -2.68
N LEU A 121 8.48 -2.30 -2.33
CA LEU A 121 8.96 -3.48 -1.59
C LEU A 121 8.56 -4.76 -2.33
N ILE A 122 9.48 -5.72 -2.41
CA ILE A 122 9.32 -6.96 -3.17
C ILE A 122 9.56 -8.17 -2.26
N ASN A 123 8.67 -9.15 -2.35
CA ASN A 123 8.79 -10.46 -1.71
C ASN A 123 9.10 -11.54 -2.76
N GLY A 124 10.40 -11.81 -2.97
CA GLY A 124 10.87 -12.74 -3.99
C GLY A 124 11.18 -12.04 -5.32
N TYR A 125 10.66 -12.58 -6.43
CA TYR A 125 10.88 -12.08 -7.77
C TYR A 125 9.56 -11.71 -8.45
N ILE A 126 9.55 -10.62 -9.21
CA ILE A 126 8.44 -10.19 -10.06
C ILE A 126 8.94 -10.25 -11.50
N CYS A 127 8.23 -10.99 -12.36
CA CYS A 127 8.56 -11.04 -13.77
C CYS A 127 8.44 -9.64 -14.41
N PRO A 128 9.31 -9.28 -15.36
CA PRO A 128 9.25 -8.01 -16.09
C PRO A 128 7.85 -7.71 -16.66
#